data_AF-A0A7S0APE1-F1
#
_entry.id   AF-A0A7S0APE1-F1
#
_cell.length_a   1.000
_cell.length_b   1.000
_cell.length_c   1.000
_cell.angle_alpha   90.00
_cell.angle_beta   90.00
_cell.angle_gamma   90.00
#
_symmetry.space_group_name_H-M   'P 1'
#
loop_
_entity.id
_entity.type
_entity.pdbx_description
1 polymer ?
#
loop_
_entity_poly.entity_id
_entity_poly.type
_entity_poly.pdbx_seq_one_letter_code
_entity_poly.pdbx_strand_id
1 'polypeptide(L)'
;LKPHVCLRGGGGLFSSARPALMEATPEKTAWQGFYLQFGQQHPVNFDNILFDRGRTLRGGGADEVGQFEFKGKYTDTGVKFTKVYTTGSDKGATPLTYEGKFRSTPEGTAIVGRYYWEEPGDGDGFEMLRSKDLEQRREAAFKSVVASMKVKVGLVRLLTEDIWMALCKVTYLFLHTDDSAIQLLFTVLSLLAGLAMTAVGPFLESRVARVMAEASRGVAPPTIAEGAKRDQASAVDAAKEEAARAGYRKMAEDEEEDKEYQQRMQEAEQITTVEYLTGNLDYIALLMEQRHKPAEVIDIAITDVIAGMPIIQAALVLSSGLFWGYTVSFPLLFAVPCQEGVPSAAHLVFFATAFFNIFIQIWCASLTKYGYLMLVHAPQMYAFDTGVSFLGLFSSYSSVAWIVMIRNCGVWLWKPAAAIYLVGMIALQAVPGVYLLATCQHLPMALRLSQNNLLIALLKPNP
;
A
#
# COMPACT_ATOMS: atom_id res chain seq x y z
N LEU A 1 22.83 -1.16 -9.43
CA LEU A 1 21.67 -1.60 -8.64
C LEU A 1 22.15 -2.63 -7.62
N LYS A 2 22.36 -2.23 -6.36
CA LYS A 2 22.76 -3.16 -5.29
C LYS A 2 21.50 -3.84 -4.74
N PRO A 3 21.42 -5.17 -4.65
CA PRO A 3 20.26 -5.84 -4.06
C PRO A 3 20.29 -5.65 -2.54
N HIS A 4 19.12 -5.32 -1.97
CA HIS A 4 18.91 -5.32 -0.52
C HIS A 4 19.13 -6.74 0.03
N VAL A 5 19.99 -6.84 1.04
CA VAL A 5 20.25 -8.05 1.80
C VAL A 5 19.03 -8.35 2.65
N CYS A 6 18.22 -9.33 2.23
CA CYS A 6 17.26 -9.98 3.12
C CYS A 6 18.04 -10.85 4.11
N LEU A 7 17.90 -10.54 5.40
CA LEU A 7 18.49 -11.31 6.49
C LEU A 7 17.95 -12.75 6.46
N ARG A 8 18.85 -13.69 6.20
CA ARG A 8 18.60 -15.14 6.21
C ARG A 8 18.60 -15.61 7.68
N GLY A 9 17.45 -15.53 8.35
CA GLY A 9 17.26 -16.08 9.70
C GLY A 9 16.99 -17.58 9.64
N GLY A 10 17.98 -18.40 10.00
CA GLY A 10 17.88 -19.86 10.04
C GLY A 10 17.33 -20.39 11.38
N GLY A 11 16.33 -21.26 11.29
CA GLY A 11 16.19 -22.50 12.09
C GLY A 11 16.14 -22.42 13.61
N GLY A 12 14.94 -22.26 14.17
CA GLY A 12 14.63 -22.56 15.58
C GLY A 12 13.14 -22.91 15.72
N LEU A 13 12.78 -24.16 15.45
CA LEU A 13 11.41 -24.66 15.56
C LEU A 13 11.10 -25.04 17.02
N PHE A 14 10.05 -24.42 17.56
CA PHE A 14 9.38 -24.73 18.84
C PHE A 14 10.15 -24.42 20.13
N SER A 15 10.37 -23.14 20.41
CA SER A 15 10.38 -22.65 21.80
C SER A 15 9.08 -21.88 22.04
N SER A 16 8.35 -22.28 23.08
CA SER A 16 7.14 -21.64 23.60
C SER A 16 7.47 -20.20 24.05
N ALA A 17 7.52 -19.26 23.10
CA ALA A 17 7.65 -17.85 23.37
C ALA A 17 6.28 -17.30 23.79
N ARG A 18 6.23 -16.68 24.98
CA ARG A 18 5.24 -15.63 25.27
C ARG A 18 5.18 -14.68 24.06
N PRO A 19 4.00 -14.19 23.66
CA PRO A 19 3.91 -13.22 22.57
C PRO A 19 4.78 -12.03 22.96
N ALA A 20 5.97 -11.94 22.35
CA ALA A 20 6.77 -10.75 22.39
C ALA A 20 5.86 -9.66 21.84
N LEU A 21 5.49 -8.72 22.71
CA LEU A 21 4.69 -7.55 22.37
C LEU A 21 5.33 -6.95 21.12
N MET A 22 4.71 -7.18 19.96
CA MET A 22 5.38 -6.97 18.68
C MET A 22 5.84 -5.53 18.58
N GLU A 23 7.10 -5.43 18.24
CA GLU A 23 7.88 -4.21 18.29
C GLU A 23 7.39 -3.29 17.15
N ALA A 24 6.45 -2.38 17.45
CA ALA A 24 5.91 -1.38 16.53
C ALA A 24 7.03 -0.79 15.66
N THR A 25 6.83 -0.92 14.36
CA THR A 25 7.74 -0.55 13.30
C THR A 25 8.09 0.92 13.40
N PRO A 26 9.38 1.27 13.25
CA PRO A 26 9.80 2.66 13.27
C PRO A 26 9.17 3.44 12.10
N GLU A 27 8.39 4.48 12.42
CA GLU A 27 7.74 5.36 11.46
C GLU A 27 8.82 6.20 10.75
N LYS A 28 8.85 6.18 9.41
CA LYS A 28 9.68 7.17 8.70
C LYS A 28 8.86 8.42 8.49
N THR A 29 9.52 9.56 8.63
CA THR A 29 8.87 10.86 8.55
C THR A 29 9.63 11.76 7.58
N ALA A 30 8.92 12.66 6.92
CA ALA A 30 9.49 13.63 6.00
C ALA A 30 9.61 14.99 6.70
N TRP A 31 10.80 15.57 6.68
CA TRP A 31 11.07 16.84 7.35
C TRP A 31 11.66 17.84 6.37
N GLN A 32 11.23 19.09 6.52
CA GLN A 32 11.64 20.22 5.71
C GLN A 32 12.13 21.32 6.63
N GLY A 33 13.16 22.03 6.23
CA GLY A 33 13.75 23.02 7.09
C GLY A 33 14.77 23.89 6.41
N PHE A 34 15.53 24.60 7.23
CA PHE A 34 16.69 25.35 6.81
C PHE A 34 17.78 25.25 7.87
N TYR A 35 19.03 25.43 7.44
CA TYR A 35 20.14 25.74 8.32
C TYR A 35 20.63 27.16 8.00
N LEU A 36 21.18 27.84 9.00
CA LEU A 36 21.80 29.14 8.84
C LEU A 36 23.27 28.93 8.52
N GLN A 37 23.82 29.57 7.50
CA GLN A 37 25.26 29.60 7.27
C GLN A 37 25.65 31.03 6.93
N PHE A 38 26.56 31.60 7.72
CA PHE A 38 26.95 33.01 7.58
C PHE A 38 25.75 33.98 7.64
N GLY A 39 24.75 33.64 8.45
CA GLY A 39 23.50 34.40 8.58
C GLY A 39 22.50 34.25 7.43
N GLN A 40 22.79 33.44 6.41
CA GLN A 40 21.85 33.14 5.32
C GLN A 40 21.14 31.81 5.56
N GLN A 41 19.86 31.72 5.20
CA GLN A 41 19.10 30.47 5.29
C GLN A 41 19.32 29.62 4.04
N HIS A 42 19.68 28.36 4.26
CA HIS A 42 19.84 27.36 3.21
C HIS A 42 18.81 26.26 3.42
N PRO A 43 17.92 26.01 2.44
CA PRO A 43 16.88 25.01 2.58
C PRO A 43 17.49 23.60 2.63
N VAL A 44 16.93 22.76 3.50
CA VAL A 44 17.35 21.37 3.64
C VAL A 44 16.12 20.46 3.71
N ASN A 45 16.15 19.37 2.95
CA ASN A 45 15.12 18.35 2.98
C ASN A 45 15.71 17.09 3.62
N PHE A 46 15.07 16.62 4.70
CA PHE A 46 15.44 15.37 5.34
C PHE A 46 14.44 14.30 4.96
N ASP A 47 14.97 13.27 4.32
CA ASP A 47 14.20 12.16 3.81
C ASP A 47 14.37 10.93 4.71
N ASN A 48 13.24 10.28 5.01
CA ASN A 48 13.22 9.00 5.71
C ASN A 48 13.83 9.07 7.12
N ILE A 49 13.46 10.10 7.89
CA ILE A 49 13.87 10.18 9.29
C ILE A 49 13.20 9.03 10.03
N LEU A 50 14.00 8.07 10.46
CA LEU A 50 13.58 6.89 11.18
C LEU A 50 13.88 7.06 12.67
N PHE A 51 12.83 7.10 13.49
CA PHE A 51 12.94 7.05 14.96
C PHE A 51 12.83 5.60 15.42
N ASP A 52 13.97 4.99 15.76
CA ASP A 52 14.02 3.62 16.25
C ASP A 52 13.71 3.57 17.76
N ARG A 53 13.14 2.46 18.24
CA ARG A 53 12.84 2.23 19.67
C ARG A 53 14.08 2.23 20.54
N GLY A 54 15.23 1.88 19.98
CA GLY A 54 16.53 1.99 20.65
C GLY A 54 16.99 3.42 20.93
N ARG A 55 16.11 4.43 20.83
CA ARG A 55 16.43 5.86 20.90
C ARG A 55 17.51 6.26 19.90
N THR A 56 17.53 5.58 18.75
CA THR A 56 18.42 5.89 17.64
C THR A 56 17.64 6.54 16.51
N LEU A 57 18.33 7.40 15.80
CA LEU A 57 17.81 8.25 14.74
C LEU A 57 18.68 7.99 13.52
N ARG A 58 18.08 7.69 12.37
CA ARG A 58 18.82 7.54 11.11
C ARG A 58 17.97 7.99 9.94
N GLY A 59 18.61 8.42 8.87
CA GLY A 59 17.93 8.83 7.66
C GLY A 59 18.91 9.38 6.64
N GLY A 60 18.38 10.08 5.65
CA GLY A 60 19.17 10.80 4.67
C GLY A 60 18.47 12.07 4.23
N GLY A 61 18.91 12.65 3.13
CA GLY A 61 18.29 13.84 2.58
C GLY A 61 19.16 14.50 1.53
N ALA A 62 18.74 15.70 1.13
CA ALA A 62 19.44 16.50 0.16
C ALA A 62 19.32 17.99 0.49
N ASP A 63 20.39 18.71 0.17
CA ASP A 63 20.45 20.17 0.17
C ASP A 63 21.21 20.65 -1.09
N GLU A 64 21.61 21.93 -1.10
CA GLU A 64 22.37 22.53 -2.20
C GLU A 64 23.76 21.92 -2.41
N VAL A 65 24.37 21.32 -1.38
CA VAL A 65 25.70 20.70 -1.46
C VAL A 65 25.60 19.31 -2.08
N GLY A 66 24.59 18.54 -1.66
CA GLY A 66 24.29 17.24 -2.27
C GLY A 66 23.51 16.28 -1.39
N GLN A 67 23.56 15.00 -1.76
CA GLN A 67 22.92 13.92 -1.00
C GLN A 67 23.72 13.59 0.26
N PHE A 68 23.02 13.37 1.38
CA PHE A 68 23.62 13.03 2.66
C PHE A 68 22.90 11.88 3.38
N GLU A 69 23.61 11.24 4.29
CA GLU A 69 23.08 10.31 5.29
C GLU A 69 23.33 10.88 6.69
N PHE A 70 22.49 10.54 7.65
CA PHE A 70 22.74 10.90 9.04
C PHE A 70 22.40 9.77 10.01
N LYS A 71 23.10 9.77 11.15
CA LYS A 71 22.86 8.84 12.27
C LYS A 71 23.03 9.55 13.60
N GLY A 72 22.22 9.18 14.57
CA GLY A 72 22.18 9.85 15.86
C GLY A 72 21.35 9.13 16.90
N LYS A 73 21.03 9.88 17.96
CA LYS A 73 20.15 9.47 19.04
C LYS A 73 19.11 10.55 19.30
N TYR A 74 18.00 10.15 19.89
CA TYR A 74 17.00 11.08 20.36
C TYR A 74 16.60 10.75 21.80
N THR A 75 16.09 11.75 22.49
CA THR A 75 15.44 11.64 23.79
C THR A 75 14.02 12.17 23.66
N ASP A 76 13.27 12.15 24.76
CA ASP A 76 11.90 12.69 24.77
C ASP A 76 11.89 14.21 24.54
N THR A 77 13.03 14.90 24.71
CA THR A 77 13.14 16.36 24.65
C THR A 77 13.95 16.88 23.47
N GLY A 78 14.65 16.02 22.73
CA GLY A 78 15.52 16.50 21.66
C GLY A 78 16.24 15.40 20.89
N VAL A 79 17.07 15.84 19.95
CA VAL A 79 17.80 14.99 19.02
C VAL A 79 19.25 15.41 18.94
N LYS A 80 20.13 14.44 18.71
CA LYS A 80 21.53 14.68 18.35
C LYS A 80 21.95 13.70 17.26
N PHE A 81 22.35 14.22 16.09
CA PHE A 81 22.76 13.37 14.97
C PHE A 81 23.91 13.97 14.20
N THR A 82 24.62 13.11 13.48
CA THR A 82 25.74 13.49 12.63
C THR A 82 25.37 13.22 11.17
N LYS A 83 25.49 14.25 10.34
CA LYS A 83 25.25 14.25 8.89
C LYS A 83 26.57 14.09 8.13
N VAL A 84 26.56 13.26 7.09
CA VAL A 84 27.71 12.97 6.22
C VAL A 84 27.24 12.90 4.76
N TYR A 85 27.91 13.64 3.87
CA TYR A 85 27.59 13.63 2.44
C TYR A 85 28.02 12.32 1.75
N THR A 86 27.17 11.79 0.86
CA THR A 86 27.39 10.49 0.19
C THR A 86 27.88 10.62 -1.26
N THR A 87 27.64 11.76 -1.91
CA THR A 87 27.98 12.02 -3.31
C THR A 87 28.58 13.42 -3.48
N GLY A 88 29.61 13.57 -4.33
CA GLY A 88 30.24 14.87 -4.66
C GLY A 88 31.76 14.86 -4.55
N SER A 89 32.41 15.98 -4.92
CA SER A 89 33.83 16.27 -4.66
C SER A 89 34.18 16.20 -3.17
N ASP A 90 33.15 16.29 -2.33
CA ASP A 90 33.24 16.40 -0.89
C ASP A 90 33.04 15.05 -0.19
N LYS A 91 33.36 13.93 -0.87
CA LYS A 91 33.52 12.63 -0.22
C LYS A 91 34.71 12.70 0.76
N GLY A 92 34.42 13.11 1.99
CA GLY A 92 35.42 13.45 3.00
C GLY A 92 35.14 14.77 3.73
N ALA A 93 34.05 15.49 3.40
CA ALA A 93 33.61 16.64 4.17
C ALA A 93 33.47 16.27 5.64
N THR A 94 33.94 17.18 6.49
CA THR A 94 33.86 17.06 7.94
C THR A 94 32.40 16.80 8.34
N PRO A 95 32.14 15.74 9.12
CA PRO A 95 30.80 15.42 9.57
C PRO A 95 30.18 16.60 10.34
N LEU A 96 28.92 16.92 10.04
CA LEU A 96 28.19 17.99 10.70
C LEU A 96 27.34 17.40 11.81
N THR A 97 27.55 17.83 13.06
CA THR A 97 26.73 17.39 14.19
C THR A 97 25.61 18.38 14.45
N TYR A 98 24.37 17.90 14.41
CA TYR A 98 23.15 18.65 14.72
C TYR A 98 22.70 18.28 16.13
N GLU A 99 22.33 19.29 16.90
CA GLU A 99 21.75 19.13 18.23
C GLU A 99 20.55 20.09 18.38
N GLY A 100 19.37 19.53 18.63
CA GLY A 100 18.13 20.30 18.66
C GLY A 100 17.09 19.76 19.65
N LYS A 101 16.06 20.55 19.90
CA LYS A 101 14.94 20.22 20.79
C LYS A 101 13.65 20.14 20.00
N PHE A 102 12.76 19.25 20.41
CA PHE A 102 11.41 19.19 19.85
C PHE A 102 10.61 20.41 20.32
N ARG A 103 9.86 21.02 19.40
CA ARG A 103 8.94 22.13 19.63
C ARG A 103 7.62 21.82 18.94
N SER A 104 6.51 21.83 19.68
CA SER A 104 5.18 21.78 19.07
C SER A 104 4.90 23.10 18.36
N THR A 105 4.44 23.02 17.11
CA THR A 105 3.99 24.15 16.30
C THR A 105 2.54 23.91 15.88
N PRO A 106 1.78 24.94 15.46
CA PRO A 106 0.43 24.75 14.92
C PRO A 106 0.39 23.78 13.73
N GLU A 107 1.49 23.69 12.98
CA GLU A 107 1.63 22.85 11.79
C GLU A 107 2.08 21.41 12.10
N GLY A 108 2.60 21.16 13.32
CA GLY A 108 3.05 19.84 13.74
C GLY A 108 4.17 19.86 14.77
N THR A 109 5.18 19.02 14.56
CA THR A 109 6.38 18.99 15.41
C THR A 109 7.55 19.58 14.64
N ALA A 110 8.26 20.53 15.26
CA ALA A 110 9.50 21.08 14.77
C ALA A 110 10.68 20.61 15.62
N ILE A 111 11.87 20.59 15.04
CA ILE A 111 13.15 20.43 15.72
C ILE A 111 13.94 21.71 15.48
N VAL A 112 14.23 22.43 16.55
CA VAL A 112 15.01 23.69 16.50
C VAL A 112 16.29 23.50 17.27
N GLY A 113 17.42 23.89 16.69
CA GLY A 113 18.72 23.60 17.28
C GLY A 113 19.88 24.34 16.65
N ARG A 114 21.08 23.79 16.86
CA ARG A 114 22.33 24.26 16.27
C ARG A 114 23.07 23.09 15.62
N TYR A 115 23.86 23.40 14.59
CA TYR A 115 24.77 22.43 14.00
C TYR A 115 26.21 22.93 14.10
N TYR A 116 27.19 22.02 14.21
CA TYR A 116 28.61 22.36 14.35
C TYR A 116 29.51 21.27 13.76
N TRP A 117 30.75 21.62 13.39
CA TRP A 117 31.71 20.71 12.73
C TRP A 117 32.52 19.85 13.72
N GLU A 118 33.16 20.48 14.71
CA GLU A 118 34.10 19.79 15.61
C GLU A 118 33.73 19.98 17.08
N GLU A 119 33.58 21.23 17.54
CA GLU A 119 33.28 21.54 18.94
C GLU A 119 31.87 22.14 19.13
N PRO A 120 31.16 21.78 20.23
CA PRO A 120 29.89 22.39 20.58
C PRO A 120 30.10 23.87 20.95
N GLY A 121 29.65 24.80 20.10
CA GLY A 121 29.71 26.24 20.40
C GLY A 121 29.77 27.13 19.16
N ASP A 122 30.55 26.72 18.17
CA ASP A 122 30.81 27.50 16.94
C ASP A 122 29.77 27.25 15.83
N GLY A 123 28.59 26.81 16.24
CA GLY A 123 27.53 26.37 15.36
C GLY A 123 26.46 27.41 15.09
N ASP A 124 25.97 27.44 13.87
CA ASP A 124 24.80 28.22 13.46
C ASP A 124 23.48 27.47 13.75
N GLY A 125 22.36 28.18 13.67
CA GLY A 125 21.03 27.64 13.94
C GLY A 125 20.49 26.76 12.81
N PHE A 126 19.57 25.86 13.15
CA PHE A 126 18.73 25.16 12.18
C PHE A 126 17.32 24.96 12.71
N GLU A 127 16.37 24.82 11.79
CA GLU A 127 14.99 24.44 12.08
C GLU A 127 14.52 23.41 11.07
N MET A 128 13.86 22.36 11.54
CA MET A 128 13.18 21.36 10.71
C MET A 128 11.74 21.21 11.19
N LEU A 129 10.77 21.34 10.31
CA LEU A 129 9.37 21.00 10.55
C LEU A 129 9.05 19.65 9.92
N ARG A 130 8.31 18.82 10.66
CA ARG A 130 7.65 17.65 10.11
C ARG A 130 6.60 18.14 9.12
N SER A 131 6.83 17.90 7.83
CA SER A 131 5.98 18.46 6.77
C SER A 131 4.87 17.47 6.44
N LYS A 132 3.66 17.73 6.94
CA LYS A 132 2.45 16.97 6.57
C LYS A 132 2.22 17.01 5.05
N ASP A 133 2.48 18.15 4.42
CA ASP A 133 2.37 18.32 2.96
C ASP A 133 3.35 17.40 2.22
N LEU A 134 4.60 17.28 2.67
CA LEU A 134 5.54 16.32 2.09
C LEU A 134 5.08 14.86 2.27
N GLU A 135 4.58 14.51 3.46
CA GLU A 135 4.06 13.17 3.73
C GLU A 135 2.88 12.85 2.80
N GLN A 136 1.93 13.78 2.65
CA GLN A 136 0.81 13.66 1.72
C GLN A 136 1.25 13.57 0.26
N ARG A 137 2.23 14.37 -0.17
CA ARG A 137 2.77 14.32 -1.54
C ARG A 137 3.46 12.98 -1.82
N ARG A 138 4.21 12.45 -0.85
CA ARG A 138 4.85 11.12 -0.96
C ARG A 138 3.80 10.02 -1.03
N GLU A 139 2.77 10.10 -0.20
CA GLU A 139 1.66 9.17 -0.24
C GLU A 139 0.93 9.22 -1.59
N ALA A 140 0.62 10.42 -2.09
CA ALA A 140 0.01 10.60 -3.41
C ALA A 140 0.92 10.07 -4.53
N ALA A 141 2.23 10.35 -4.47
CA ALA A 141 3.20 9.84 -5.43
C ALA A 141 3.29 8.31 -5.40
N PHE A 142 3.34 7.70 -4.22
CA PHE A 142 3.34 6.26 -4.06
C PHE A 142 2.03 5.64 -4.57
N LYS A 143 0.88 6.19 -4.19
CA LYS A 143 -0.44 5.77 -4.69
C LYS A 143 -0.49 5.86 -6.22
N SER A 144 0.06 6.91 -6.81
CA SER A 144 0.16 7.08 -8.26
C SER A 144 1.04 6.02 -8.93
N VAL A 145 2.20 5.69 -8.34
CA VAL A 145 3.08 4.62 -8.82
C VAL A 145 2.37 3.27 -8.73
N VAL A 146 1.74 2.96 -7.60
CA VAL A 146 0.99 1.72 -7.38
C VAL A 146 -0.16 1.61 -8.37
N ALA A 147 -0.99 2.66 -8.52
CA ALA A 147 -2.09 2.67 -9.48
C ALA A 147 -1.58 2.49 -10.92
N SER A 148 -0.49 3.16 -11.29
CA SER A 148 0.15 2.99 -12.60
C SER A 148 0.65 1.56 -12.83
N MET A 149 1.22 0.91 -11.80
CA MET A 149 1.62 -0.50 -11.90
C MET A 149 0.42 -1.42 -12.05
N LYS A 150 -0.66 -1.23 -11.28
CA LYS A 150 -1.87 -2.05 -11.39
C LYS A 150 -2.51 -1.94 -12.78
N VAL A 151 -2.57 -0.72 -13.34
CA VAL A 151 -3.04 -0.47 -14.71
C VAL A 151 -2.17 -1.18 -15.73
N LYS A 152 -0.83 -1.08 -15.63
CA LYS A 152 0.09 -1.77 -16.56
C LYS A 152 -0.05 -3.29 -16.51
N VAL A 153 -0.08 -3.86 -15.30
CA VAL A 153 -0.26 -5.31 -15.10
C VAL A 153 -1.63 -5.76 -15.61
N GLY A 154 -2.68 -5.01 -15.32
CA GLY A 154 -4.03 -5.26 -15.82
C GLY A 154 -4.12 -5.19 -17.34
N LEU A 155 -3.42 -4.23 -17.97
CA LEU A 155 -3.37 -4.09 -19.42
C LEU A 155 -2.61 -5.25 -20.09
N VAL A 156 -1.47 -5.66 -19.52
CA VAL A 156 -0.73 -6.83 -20.03
C VAL A 156 -1.62 -8.07 -19.97
N ARG A 157 -2.32 -8.29 -18.85
CA ARG A 157 -3.28 -9.38 -18.70
C ARG A 157 -4.40 -9.32 -19.75
N LEU A 158 -5.05 -8.16 -19.89
CA LEU A 158 -6.10 -7.93 -20.89
C LEU A 158 -5.65 -8.31 -22.31
N LEU A 159 -4.48 -7.81 -22.72
CA LEU A 159 -3.97 -7.95 -24.08
C LEU A 159 -3.42 -9.34 -24.38
N THR A 160 -2.87 -10.04 -23.38
CA THR A 160 -2.23 -11.34 -23.57
C THR A 160 -3.16 -12.52 -23.31
N GLU A 161 -4.17 -12.36 -22.47
CA GLU A 161 -5.05 -13.44 -22.02
C GLU A 161 -6.51 -13.13 -22.35
N ASP A 162 -7.12 -12.13 -21.72
CA ASP A 162 -8.58 -12.03 -21.66
C ASP A 162 -9.23 -11.79 -23.02
N ILE A 163 -8.64 -10.93 -23.86
CA ILE A 163 -9.14 -10.69 -25.23
C ILE A 163 -9.10 -11.98 -26.05
N TRP A 164 -7.97 -12.69 -26.03
CA TRP A 164 -7.79 -13.87 -26.85
C TRP A 164 -8.61 -15.06 -26.35
N MET A 165 -8.70 -15.24 -25.03
CA MET A 165 -9.58 -16.25 -24.43
C MET A 165 -11.05 -15.93 -24.67
N ALA A 166 -11.45 -14.66 -24.61
CA ALA A 166 -12.79 -14.22 -24.97
C ALA A 166 -13.12 -14.54 -26.43
N LEU A 167 -12.21 -14.24 -27.35
CA LEU A 167 -12.36 -14.57 -28.78
C LEU A 167 -12.50 -16.08 -28.99
N CYS A 168 -11.69 -16.91 -28.33
CA CYS A 168 -11.83 -18.36 -28.40
C CYS A 168 -13.20 -18.84 -27.87
N LYS A 169 -13.66 -18.30 -26.73
CA LYS A 169 -14.97 -18.65 -26.13
C LYS A 169 -16.13 -18.23 -27.03
N VAL A 170 -16.11 -16.99 -27.55
CA VAL A 170 -17.13 -16.49 -28.47
C VAL A 170 -17.17 -17.31 -29.76
N THR A 171 -16.00 -17.63 -30.33
CA THR A 171 -15.91 -18.48 -31.53
C THR A 171 -16.49 -19.86 -31.26
N TYR A 172 -16.20 -20.45 -30.10
CA TYR A 172 -16.78 -21.72 -29.68
C TYR A 172 -18.32 -21.67 -29.63
N LEU A 173 -18.88 -20.62 -29.01
CA LEU A 173 -20.33 -20.41 -28.90
C LEU A 173 -21.02 -20.30 -30.27
N PHE A 174 -20.37 -19.67 -31.25
CA PHE A 174 -20.90 -19.60 -32.61
C PHE A 174 -20.84 -20.94 -33.35
N LEU A 175 -19.81 -21.75 -33.09
CA LEU A 175 -19.63 -23.04 -33.74
C LEU A 175 -20.48 -24.16 -33.12
N HIS A 176 -20.90 -24.02 -31.87
CA HIS A 176 -21.58 -25.06 -31.10
C HIS A 176 -22.88 -24.53 -30.46
N THR A 177 -23.81 -24.08 -31.29
CA THR A 177 -25.12 -23.58 -30.80
C THR A 177 -26.02 -24.67 -30.23
N ASP A 178 -25.75 -25.93 -30.56
CA ASP A 178 -26.55 -27.10 -30.14
C ASP A 178 -26.07 -27.72 -28.83
N ASP A 179 -25.08 -27.12 -28.16
CA ASP A 179 -24.56 -27.61 -26.88
C ASP A 179 -25.59 -27.51 -25.74
N SER A 180 -25.35 -28.29 -24.68
CA SER A 180 -26.21 -28.26 -23.50
C SER A 180 -26.25 -26.86 -22.86
N ALA A 181 -27.42 -26.46 -22.36
CA ALA A 181 -27.64 -25.16 -21.73
C ALA A 181 -26.66 -24.88 -20.56
N ILE A 182 -26.21 -25.93 -19.87
CA ILE A 182 -25.24 -25.84 -18.77
C ILE A 182 -23.87 -25.38 -19.28
N GLN A 183 -23.40 -25.92 -20.41
CA GLN A 183 -22.11 -25.55 -21.00
C GLN A 183 -22.14 -24.13 -21.57
N LEU A 184 -23.25 -23.76 -22.21
CA LEU A 184 -23.50 -22.41 -22.67
C LEU A 184 -23.43 -21.43 -21.51
N LEU A 185 -24.17 -21.71 -20.42
CA LEU A 185 -24.18 -20.88 -19.22
C LEU A 185 -22.78 -20.76 -18.59
N PHE A 186 -22.06 -21.87 -18.43
CA PHE A 186 -20.70 -21.86 -17.88
C PHE A 186 -19.75 -21.02 -18.73
N THR A 187 -19.81 -21.16 -20.05
CA THR A 187 -18.96 -20.41 -20.99
C THR A 187 -19.27 -18.91 -20.94
N VAL A 188 -20.56 -18.55 -20.89
CA VAL A 188 -20.99 -17.15 -20.76
C VAL A 188 -20.56 -16.56 -19.43
N LEU A 189 -20.75 -17.25 -18.31
CA LEU A 189 -20.33 -16.78 -16.99
C LEU A 189 -18.80 -16.62 -16.91
N SER A 190 -18.04 -17.56 -17.47
CA SER A 190 -16.58 -17.47 -17.54
C SER A 190 -16.12 -16.29 -18.42
N LEU A 191 -16.81 -16.03 -19.53
CA LEU A 191 -16.55 -14.87 -20.39
C LEU A 191 -16.83 -13.55 -19.64
N LEU A 192 -18.00 -13.45 -18.99
CA LEU A 192 -18.39 -12.27 -18.23
C LEU A 192 -17.46 -12.02 -17.05
N ALA A 193 -17.05 -13.06 -16.32
CA ALA A 193 -16.11 -12.94 -15.22
C ALA A 193 -14.74 -12.41 -15.70
N GLY A 194 -14.21 -12.95 -16.80
CA GLY A 194 -12.97 -12.47 -17.40
C GLY A 194 -13.07 -11.01 -17.85
N LEU A 195 -14.11 -10.66 -18.59
CA LEU A 195 -14.32 -9.28 -19.06
C LEU A 195 -14.54 -8.29 -17.90
N ALA A 196 -15.31 -8.66 -16.88
CA ALA A 196 -15.57 -7.83 -15.71
C ALA A 196 -14.29 -7.53 -14.93
N MET A 197 -13.48 -8.56 -14.63
CA MET A 197 -12.20 -8.39 -13.92
C MET A 197 -11.23 -7.47 -14.67
N THR A 198 -11.31 -7.50 -15.99
CA THR A 198 -10.35 -6.82 -16.86
C THR A 198 -10.77 -5.39 -17.22
N ALA A 199 -12.08 -5.13 -17.34
CA ALA A 199 -12.59 -3.80 -17.63
C ALA A 199 -12.67 -2.93 -16.37
N VAL A 200 -13.16 -3.51 -15.26
CA VAL A 200 -13.47 -2.75 -14.04
C VAL A 200 -12.20 -2.24 -13.36
N GLY A 201 -11.19 -3.09 -13.20
CA GLY A 201 -9.95 -2.75 -12.47
C GLY A 201 -9.20 -1.56 -13.08
N PRO A 202 -8.67 -1.67 -14.31
CA PRO A 202 -7.90 -0.60 -14.95
C PRO A 202 -8.71 0.69 -15.12
N PHE A 203 -10.02 0.61 -15.37
CA PHE A 203 -10.85 1.81 -15.52
C PHE A 203 -10.96 2.57 -14.19
N LEU A 204 -11.33 1.89 -13.10
CA LEU A 204 -11.42 2.50 -11.77
C LEU A 204 -10.05 3.02 -11.31
N GLU A 205 -9.00 2.23 -11.48
CA GLU A 205 -7.64 2.61 -11.11
C GLU A 205 -7.13 3.81 -11.91
N SER A 206 -7.45 3.90 -13.21
CA SER A 206 -7.07 5.05 -14.05
C SER A 206 -7.77 6.34 -13.62
N ARG A 207 -9.03 6.25 -13.18
CA ARG A 207 -9.79 7.39 -12.64
C ARG A 207 -9.15 7.87 -11.34
N VAL A 208 -8.89 6.95 -10.40
CA VAL A 208 -8.23 7.27 -9.14
C VAL A 208 -6.83 7.85 -9.38
N ALA A 209 -6.05 7.27 -10.29
CA ALA A 209 -4.72 7.78 -10.63
C ALA A 209 -4.76 9.21 -11.20
N ARG A 210 -5.76 9.54 -12.03
CA ARG A 210 -5.92 10.90 -12.56
C ARG A 210 -6.28 11.90 -11.47
N VAL A 211 -7.26 11.57 -10.61
CA VAL A 211 -7.66 12.44 -9.49
C VAL A 211 -6.47 12.71 -8.57
N MET A 212 -5.70 11.67 -8.22
CA MET A 212 -4.50 11.81 -7.39
C MET A 212 -3.39 12.62 -8.09
N ALA A 213 -3.21 12.45 -9.40
CA ALA A 213 -2.25 13.22 -10.17
C ALA A 213 -2.64 14.70 -10.26
N GLU A 214 -3.93 15.01 -10.43
CA GLU A 214 -4.45 16.37 -10.44
C GLU A 214 -4.30 17.03 -9.07
N ALA A 215 -4.65 16.33 -7.99
CA ALA A 215 -4.41 16.79 -6.61
C ALA A 215 -2.93 17.12 -6.38
N SER A 216 -2.02 16.28 -6.87
CA SER A 216 -0.57 16.53 -6.76
C SER A 216 -0.05 17.72 -7.59
N ARG A 217 -0.75 18.10 -8.68
CA ARG A 217 -0.36 19.22 -9.55
C ARG A 217 -0.94 20.56 -9.07
N GLY A 218 -2.09 20.54 -8.41
CA GLY A 218 -2.79 21.74 -7.92
C GLY A 218 -2.09 22.43 -6.75
N VAL A 219 -1.22 21.71 -6.03
CA VAL A 219 -0.44 22.27 -4.91
C VAL A 219 0.91 22.77 -5.44
N ALA A 220 0.95 24.01 -5.93
CA ALA A 220 2.23 24.69 -6.14
C ALA A 220 3.03 24.63 -4.81
N PRO A 221 4.34 24.31 -4.83
CA PRO A 221 5.13 24.39 -3.61
C PRO A 221 4.98 25.81 -3.05
N PRO A 222 4.60 25.97 -1.76
CA PRO A 222 4.55 27.29 -1.17
C PRO A 222 5.92 27.92 -1.41
N THR A 223 5.93 29.06 -2.11
CA THR A 223 7.20 29.77 -2.27
C THR A 223 7.64 30.19 -0.87
N ILE A 224 8.93 30.05 -0.56
CA ILE A 224 9.48 30.40 0.76
C ILE A 224 9.07 31.83 1.18
N ALA A 225 8.85 32.71 0.19
CA ALA A 225 8.33 34.06 0.36
C ALA A 225 6.88 34.15 0.88
N GLU A 226 6.01 33.18 0.60
CA GLU A 226 4.62 33.13 1.07
C GLU A 226 4.51 32.62 2.50
N GLY A 227 5.38 31.68 2.91
CA GLY A 227 5.48 31.23 4.31
C GLY A 227 5.90 32.36 5.25
N ALA A 228 6.97 33.09 4.88
CA ALA A 228 7.48 34.22 5.67
C ALA A 228 6.46 35.37 5.83
N LYS A 229 5.55 35.57 4.85
CA LYS A 229 4.46 36.56 4.96
C LYS A 229 3.32 36.09 5.87
N ARG A 230 3.07 34.77 5.95
CA ARG A 230 2.04 34.18 6.80
C ARG A 230 2.44 34.22 8.28
N ASP A 231 3.72 34.05 8.58
CA ASP A 231 4.27 34.14 9.93
C ASP A 231 4.23 35.56 10.50
N GLN A 232 4.40 36.59 9.67
CA GLN A 232 4.26 37.99 10.10
C GLN A 232 2.81 38.40 10.38
N ALA A 233 1.83 37.77 9.72
CA ALA A 233 0.41 38.02 10.00
C ALA A 233 -0.05 37.31 11.29
N SER A 234 0.41 36.08 11.52
CA SER A 234 0.09 35.27 12.70
C SER A 234 0.65 35.85 14.02
N ALA A 235 1.84 36.47 13.98
CA ALA A 235 2.46 37.07 15.16
C ALA A 235 1.69 38.30 15.71
N VAL A 236 0.90 38.99 14.88
CA VAL A 236 0.10 40.15 15.28
C VAL A 236 -1.21 39.72 15.96
N ASP A 237 -1.74 38.56 15.60
CA ASP A 237 -2.98 38.02 16.18
C ASP A 237 -2.73 37.21 17.45
N ALA A 238 -1.59 36.51 17.55
CA ALA A 238 -1.18 35.78 18.75
C ALA A 238 -0.99 36.69 19.98
N ALA A 239 -0.53 37.93 19.78
CA ALA A 239 -0.35 38.90 20.87
C ALA A 239 -1.67 39.47 21.42
N LYS A 240 -2.78 39.39 20.67
CA LYS A 240 -4.11 39.79 21.15
C LYS A 240 -4.85 38.68 21.87
N GLU A 241 -4.53 37.42 21.57
CA GLU A 241 -5.21 36.26 22.13
C GLU A 241 -4.64 35.84 23.50
N GLU A 242 -3.38 36.21 23.80
CA GLU A 242 -2.70 35.89 25.05
C GLU A 242 -3.21 36.70 26.27
N ALA A 243 -3.89 37.83 26.04
CA ALA A 243 -4.52 38.63 27.09
C ALA A 243 -5.92 38.11 27.52
N ALA A 244 -6.54 37.21 26.76
CA ALA A 244 -7.90 36.72 27.01
C ALA A 244 -7.95 35.32 27.69
N ARG A 245 -6.83 34.58 27.73
CA ARG A 245 -6.79 33.14 28.07
C ARG A 245 -6.39 32.79 29.51
N ALA A 246 -6.86 33.54 30.51
CA ALA A 246 -6.57 33.24 31.92
C ALA A 246 -7.74 32.60 32.72
N GLY A 247 -8.91 32.32 32.12
CA GLY A 247 -10.10 31.90 32.88
C GLY A 247 -10.82 30.60 32.50
N TYR A 248 -10.74 30.12 31.24
CA TYR A 248 -11.70 29.12 30.73
C TYR A 248 -11.07 27.89 30.02
N ARG A 249 -9.81 27.58 30.31
CA ARG A 249 -8.97 26.63 29.55
C ARG A 249 -9.22 25.13 29.79
N LYS A 250 -10.38 24.73 30.30
CA LYS A 250 -10.65 23.30 30.57
C LYS A 250 -12.04 22.79 30.20
N MET A 251 -12.97 23.66 29.85
CA MET A 251 -14.28 23.26 29.32
C MET A 251 -14.43 23.61 27.84
N ALA A 252 -13.74 24.66 27.37
CA ALA A 252 -13.76 25.04 25.96
C ALA A 252 -12.94 24.09 25.07
N GLU A 253 -11.83 23.52 25.57
CA GLU A 253 -11.02 22.55 24.79
C GLU A 253 -11.81 21.27 24.49
N ASP A 254 -12.66 20.80 25.43
CA ASP A 254 -13.51 19.63 25.23
C ASP A 254 -14.71 19.95 24.31
N GLU A 255 -15.28 21.16 24.37
CA GLU A 255 -16.45 21.57 23.55
C GLU A 255 -16.07 21.97 22.11
N GLU A 256 -14.85 22.47 21.91
CA GLU A 256 -14.30 22.87 20.61
C GLU A 256 -13.75 21.65 19.84
N GLU A 257 -13.13 20.68 20.54
CA GLU A 257 -12.80 19.36 19.94
C GLU A 257 -14.05 18.64 19.43
N ASP A 258 -15.17 18.73 20.17
CA ASP A 258 -16.41 18.05 19.81
C ASP A 258 -17.08 18.73 18.59
N LYS A 259 -17.01 20.06 18.47
CA LYS A 259 -17.53 20.78 17.29
C LYS A 259 -16.68 20.54 16.05
N GLU A 260 -15.36 20.54 16.18
CA GLU A 260 -14.46 20.25 15.07
C GLU A 260 -14.61 18.80 14.60
N TYR A 261 -14.84 17.86 15.52
CA TYR A 261 -15.20 16.48 15.20
C TYR A 261 -16.56 16.37 14.51
N GLN A 262 -17.59 17.05 15.02
CA GLN A 262 -18.92 17.06 14.41
C GLN A 262 -18.90 17.70 13.01
N GLN A 263 -18.12 18.76 12.82
CA GLN A 263 -17.95 19.39 11.51
C GLN A 263 -17.21 18.48 10.53
N ARG A 264 -16.12 17.83 10.98
CA ARG A 264 -15.40 16.81 10.20
C ARG A 264 -16.30 15.63 9.84
N MET A 265 -17.17 15.19 10.76
CA MET A 265 -18.18 14.15 10.53
C MET A 265 -19.22 14.58 9.50
N GLN A 266 -19.71 15.82 9.54
CA GLN A 266 -20.67 16.35 8.57
C GLN A 266 -20.05 16.55 7.19
N GLU A 267 -18.80 17.03 7.11
CA GLU A 267 -18.05 17.13 5.85
C GLU A 267 -17.81 15.73 5.26
N ALA A 268 -17.41 14.77 6.09
CA ALA A 268 -17.26 13.38 5.73
C ALA A 268 -18.58 12.76 5.25
N GLU A 269 -19.71 13.11 5.86
CA GLU A 269 -21.05 12.66 5.47
C GLU A 269 -21.49 13.28 4.12
N GLN A 270 -21.12 14.52 3.79
CA GLN A 270 -21.44 15.13 2.49
C GLN A 270 -20.60 14.57 1.33
N ILE A 271 -19.38 14.11 1.62
CA ILE A 271 -18.48 13.47 0.66
C ILE A 271 -18.97 12.07 0.22
N THR A 272 -19.90 11.47 0.98
CA THR A 272 -20.30 10.06 0.89
C THR A 272 -20.90 9.59 -0.43
N THR A 273 -21.56 10.41 -1.25
CA THR A 273 -22.37 9.81 -2.32
C THR A 273 -21.54 9.47 -3.57
N VAL A 274 -20.48 10.23 -3.83
CA VAL A 274 -19.63 10.06 -5.03
C VAL A 274 -18.32 9.35 -4.69
N GLU A 275 -17.75 9.59 -3.50
CA GLU A 275 -16.45 9.03 -3.13
C GLU A 275 -16.49 7.63 -2.51
N TYR A 276 -17.63 7.22 -1.96
CA TYR A 276 -17.85 5.87 -1.42
C TYR A 276 -17.72 4.78 -2.49
N LEU A 277 -18.03 5.11 -3.75
CA LEU A 277 -17.80 4.22 -4.90
C LEU A 277 -16.34 4.22 -5.37
N THR A 278 -15.56 5.24 -4.99
CA THR A 278 -14.13 5.35 -5.34
C THR A 278 -13.19 4.79 -4.28
N GLY A 279 -13.72 4.41 -3.10
CA GLY A 279 -12.94 3.85 -2.00
C GLY A 279 -12.02 4.87 -1.33
N ASN A 280 -12.50 6.09 -1.08
CA ASN A 280 -11.68 7.11 -0.43
C ASN A 280 -11.31 6.69 1.01
N LEU A 281 -10.02 6.43 1.21
CA LEU A 281 -9.40 5.99 2.46
C LEU A 281 -9.50 7.05 3.57
N ASP A 282 -9.67 8.31 3.20
CA ASP A 282 -9.70 9.45 4.13
C ASP A 282 -10.97 9.45 4.99
N TYR A 283 -12.10 8.99 4.44
CA TYR A 283 -13.34 8.79 5.20
C TYR A 283 -13.19 7.68 6.24
N ILE A 284 -12.51 6.58 5.88
CA ILE A 284 -12.17 5.53 6.84
C ILE A 284 -11.25 6.12 7.91
N ALA A 285 -10.21 6.87 7.55
CA ALA A 285 -9.32 7.52 8.52
C ALA A 285 -10.06 8.45 9.50
N LEU A 286 -11.11 9.13 9.05
CA LEU A 286 -11.95 10.01 9.87
C LEU A 286 -12.89 9.22 10.79
N LEU A 287 -13.50 8.14 10.30
CA LEU A 287 -14.23 7.17 11.13
C LEU A 287 -13.30 6.43 12.13
N MET A 288 -12.01 6.27 11.78
CA MET A 288 -10.96 5.68 12.61
C MET A 288 -10.51 6.60 13.76
N GLU A 289 -10.92 7.87 13.78
CA GLU A 289 -10.53 8.85 14.81
C GLU A 289 -11.40 8.77 16.09
N GLN A 290 -12.32 7.79 16.21
CA GLN A 290 -13.06 7.55 17.46
C GLN A 290 -12.12 7.15 18.61
N ARG A 291 -11.63 8.15 19.36
CA ARG A 291 -10.72 8.01 20.52
C ARG A 291 -11.17 6.99 21.58
N HIS A 292 -12.46 6.71 21.66
CA HIS A 292 -13.09 5.91 22.71
C HIS A 292 -13.20 4.41 22.37
N LYS A 293 -12.74 3.96 21.20
CA LYS A 293 -12.65 2.53 20.86
C LYS A 293 -11.21 2.17 20.48
N PRO A 294 -10.29 2.09 21.45
CA PRO A 294 -8.94 1.62 21.19
C PRO A 294 -9.03 0.12 20.93
N ALA A 295 -9.25 -0.26 19.68
CA ALA A 295 -8.70 -1.52 19.24
C ALA A 295 -7.17 -1.31 19.31
N GLU A 296 -6.49 -1.94 20.27
CA GLU A 296 -5.02 -1.99 20.42
C GLU A 296 -4.35 -2.72 19.24
N VAL A 297 -4.84 -2.50 18.02
CA VAL A 297 -4.30 -3.10 16.82
C VAL A 297 -3.14 -2.22 16.37
N ILE A 298 -1.98 -2.86 16.22
CA ILE A 298 -0.74 -2.16 15.89
C ILE A 298 -0.88 -1.54 14.50
N ASP A 299 -0.54 -0.26 14.38
CA ASP A 299 -0.54 0.48 13.13
C ASP A 299 0.71 0.12 12.31
N ILE A 300 0.70 -1.08 11.73
CA ILE A 300 1.76 -1.60 10.86
C ILE A 300 1.21 -1.65 9.44
N ALA A 301 1.98 -1.13 8.48
CA ALA A 301 1.66 -1.26 7.07
C ALA A 301 1.64 -2.74 6.66
N ILE A 302 0.71 -3.13 5.79
CA ILE A 302 0.60 -4.53 5.33
C ILE A 302 1.90 -5.03 4.68
N THR A 303 2.67 -4.13 4.06
CA THR A 303 3.97 -4.43 3.48
C THR A 303 5.00 -4.85 4.51
N ASP A 304 4.99 -4.21 5.68
CA ASP A 304 5.89 -4.53 6.79
C ASP A 304 5.43 -5.78 7.52
N VAL A 305 4.11 -6.02 7.63
CA VAL A 305 3.58 -7.28 8.15
C VAL A 305 4.04 -8.46 7.30
N ILE A 306 3.91 -8.35 5.97
CA ILE A 306 4.31 -9.42 5.05
C ILE A 306 5.84 -9.60 5.03
N ALA A 307 6.61 -8.51 4.98
CA ALA A 307 8.07 -8.60 4.91
C ALA A 307 8.74 -8.93 6.25
N GLY A 308 8.14 -8.50 7.36
CA GLY A 308 8.68 -8.63 8.71
C GLY A 308 8.29 -9.93 9.41
N MET A 309 7.24 -10.63 8.96
CA MET A 309 6.76 -11.86 9.59
C MET A 309 6.86 -13.04 8.61
N PRO A 310 7.92 -13.87 8.69
CA PRO A 310 8.14 -14.99 7.77
C PRO A 310 6.98 -15.99 7.70
N ILE A 311 6.23 -16.16 8.80
CA ILE A 311 5.07 -17.07 8.86
C ILE A 311 3.95 -16.58 7.94
N ILE A 312 3.68 -15.26 7.93
CA ILE A 312 2.63 -14.66 7.08
C ILE A 312 3.04 -14.75 5.62
N GLN A 313 4.28 -14.39 5.31
CA GLN A 313 4.83 -14.53 3.98
C GLN A 313 4.72 -15.98 3.48
N ALA A 314 5.17 -16.95 4.28
CA ALA A 314 5.10 -18.37 3.95
C ALA A 314 3.66 -18.84 3.75
N ALA A 315 2.72 -18.39 4.58
CA ALA A 315 1.30 -18.72 4.44
C ALA A 315 0.70 -18.19 3.13
N LEU A 316 1.02 -16.94 2.74
CA LEU A 316 0.58 -16.35 1.48
C LEU A 316 1.19 -17.04 0.25
N VAL A 317 2.48 -17.38 0.31
CA VAL A 317 3.18 -18.14 -0.74
C VAL A 317 2.58 -19.54 -0.86
N LEU A 318 2.36 -20.23 0.26
CA LEU A 318 1.79 -21.57 0.28
C LEU A 318 0.36 -21.57 -0.24
N SER A 319 -0.51 -20.65 0.20
CA SER A 319 -1.89 -20.58 -0.25
C SER A 319 -2.00 -20.23 -1.74
N SER A 320 -1.13 -19.34 -2.24
CA SER A 320 -1.02 -19.03 -3.66
C SER A 320 -0.49 -20.23 -4.46
N GLY A 321 0.55 -20.89 -3.96
CA GLY A 321 1.14 -22.08 -4.57
C GLY A 321 0.17 -23.27 -4.64
N LEU A 322 -0.64 -23.48 -3.60
CA LEU A 322 -1.69 -24.51 -3.58
C LEU A 322 -2.76 -24.23 -4.64
N PHE A 323 -3.25 -22.99 -4.74
CA PHE A 323 -4.24 -22.61 -5.75
C PHE A 323 -3.70 -22.77 -7.18
N TRP A 324 -2.51 -22.23 -7.46
CA TRP A 324 -1.90 -22.32 -8.79
C TRP A 324 -1.49 -23.76 -9.13
N GLY A 325 -0.98 -24.51 -8.15
CA GLY A 325 -0.67 -25.93 -8.29
C GLY A 325 -1.90 -26.76 -8.63
N TYR A 326 -3.03 -26.50 -7.97
CA TYR A 326 -4.33 -27.08 -8.32
C TYR A 326 -4.74 -26.73 -9.76
N THR A 327 -4.65 -25.46 -10.13
CA THR A 327 -5.06 -24.99 -11.46
C THR A 327 -4.23 -25.62 -12.58
N VAL A 328 -2.93 -25.80 -12.38
CA VAL A 328 -2.03 -26.47 -13.34
C VAL A 328 -2.26 -27.99 -13.38
N SER A 329 -2.55 -28.62 -12.24
CA SER A 329 -2.78 -30.06 -12.15
C SER A 329 -4.21 -30.48 -12.51
N PHE A 330 -5.16 -29.54 -12.60
CA PHE A 330 -6.57 -29.81 -12.92
C PHE A 330 -6.78 -30.77 -14.11
N PRO A 331 -6.10 -30.60 -15.27
CA PRO A 331 -6.28 -31.50 -16.42
C PRO A 331 -5.85 -32.95 -16.17
N LEU A 332 -5.02 -33.18 -15.15
CA LEU A 332 -4.50 -34.50 -14.77
C LEU A 332 -5.36 -35.15 -13.68
N LEU A 333 -5.97 -34.34 -12.82
CA LEU A 333 -6.74 -34.80 -11.66
C LEU A 333 -8.19 -35.16 -12.01
N PHE A 334 -8.78 -34.51 -13.02
CA PHE A 334 -10.20 -34.65 -13.34
C PHE A 334 -10.40 -34.96 -14.82
N ALA A 335 -11.14 -36.04 -15.11
CA ALA A 335 -11.73 -36.26 -16.42
C ALA A 335 -12.93 -35.31 -16.57
N VAL A 336 -12.93 -34.51 -17.64
CA VAL A 336 -14.02 -33.57 -17.96
C VAL A 336 -14.71 -34.07 -19.24
N PRO A 337 -15.66 -35.00 -19.14
CA PRO A 337 -16.34 -35.52 -20.32
C PRO A 337 -17.11 -34.40 -21.03
N CYS A 338 -17.11 -34.43 -22.35
CA CYS A 338 -17.67 -33.36 -23.18
C CYS A 338 -19.15 -33.06 -22.85
N GLN A 339 -19.96 -34.08 -22.52
CA GLN A 339 -21.40 -33.91 -22.31
C GLN A 339 -21.80 -33.52 -20.88
N GLU A 340 -21.09 -34.03 -19.88
CA GLU A 340 -21.47 -33.83 -18.46
C GLU A 340 -20.88 -32.56 -17.87
N GLY A 341 -19.90 -31.95 -18.56
CA GLY A 341 -19.23 -30.74 -18.10
C GLY A 341 -18.21 -31.01 -16.98
N VAL A 342 -17.98 -30.00 -16.16
CA VAL A 342 -16.96 -30.05 -15.10
C VAL A 342 -17.52 -30.84 -13.90
N PRO A 343 -16.81 -31.88 -13.42
CA PRO A 343 -17.31 -32.68 -12.31
C PRO A 343 -17.43 -31.86 -11.02
N SER A 344 -18.47 -32.13 -10.24
CA SER A 344 -18.73 -31.46 -8.95
C SER A 344 -17.56 -31.55 -7.97
N ALA A 345 -16.82 -32.67 -7.98
CA ALA A 345 -15.60 -32.85 -7.19
C ALA A 345 -14.54 -31.79 -7.51
N ALA A 346 -14.39 -31.40 -8.78
CA ALA A 346 -13.44 -30.35 -9.15
C ALA A 346 -13.91 -28.97 -8.69
N HIS A 347 -15.21 -28.69 -8.76
CA HIS A 347 -15.75 -27.45 -8.17
C HIS A 347 -15.49 -27.40 -6.67
N LEU A 348 -15.69 -28.50 -5.94
CA LEU A 348 -15.44 -28.57 -4.50
C LEU A 348 -13.97 -28.27 -4.16
N VAL A 349 -13.01 -28.85 -4.89
CA VAL A 349 -11.58 -28.58 -4.67
C VAL A 349 -11.23 -27.13 -5.01
N PHE A 350 -11.80 -26.57 -6.08
CA PHE A 350 -11.66 -25.16 -6.40
C PHE A 350 -12.17 -24.27 -5.27
N PHE A 351 -13.41 -24.47 -4.81
CA PHE A 351 -13.98 -23.66 -3.72
C PHE A 351 -13.16 -23.80 -2.44
N ALA A 352 -12.74 -25.02 -2.06
CA ALA A 352 -11.91 -25.24 -0.88
C ALA A 352 -10.58 -24.47 -0.96
N THR A 353 -9.88 -24.56 -2.09
CA THR A 353 -8.60 -23.85 -2.28
C THR A 353 -8.77 -22.33 -2.39
N ALA A 354 -9.83 -21.85 -3.05
CA ALA A 354 -10.14 -20.44 -3.15
C ALA A 354 -10.53 -19.82 -1.81
N PHE A 355 -11.41 -20.48 -1.04
CA PHE A 355 -11.78 -20.03 0.31
C PHE A 355 -10.60 -20.08 1.26
N PHE A 356 -9.74 -21.10 1.19
CA PHE A 356 -8.51 -21.13 1.97
C PHE A 356 -7.60 -19.95 1.64
N ASN A 357 -7.41 -19.65 0.35
CA ASN A 357 -6.61 -18.51 -0.08
C ASN A 357 -7.18 -17.18 0.44
N ILE A 358 -8.49 -16.95 0.26
CA ILE A 358 -9.18 -15.76 0.77
C ILE A 358 -9.10 -15.68 2.29
N PHE A 359 -9.26 -16.79 3.01
CA PHE A 359 -9.12 -16.84 4.46
C PHE A 359 -7.73 -16.37 4.91
N ILE A 360 -6.66 -16.80 4.23
CA ILE A 360 -5.30 -16.32 4.52
C ILE A 360 -5.16 -14.82 4.22
N GLN A 361 -5.79 -14.31 3.16
CA GLN A 361 -5.82 -12.85 2.90
C GLN A 361 -6.56 -12.10 4.01
N ILE A 362 -7.73 -12.57 4.44
CA ILE A 362 -8.53 -11.99 5.53
C ILE A 362 -7.74 -11.99 6.84
N TRP A 363 -7.11 -13.12 7.17
CA TRP A 363 -6.27 -13.27 8.34
C TRP A 363 -5.11 -12.28 8.30
N CYS A 364 -4.38 -12.20 7.19
CA CYS A 364 -3.27 -11.24 7.02
C CYS A 364 -3.75 -9.78 7.12
N ALA A 365 -4.89 -9.45 6.52
CA ALA A 365 -5.52 -8.13 6.64
C ALA A 365 -5.83 -7.76 8.10
N SER A 366 -6.39 -8.69 8.87
CA SER A 366 -6.79 -8.47 10.27
C SER A 366 -5.62 -8.19 11.22
N LEU A 367 -4.38 -8.53 10.82
CA LEU A 367 -3.17 -8.24 11.58
C LEU A 367 -2.70 -6.80 11.45
N THR A 368 -3.29 -6.04 10.53
CA THR A 368 -3.07 -4.60 10.39
C THR A 368 -4.24 -3.84 11.00
N LYS A 369 -3.95 -2.72 11.67
CA LYS A 369 -4.99 -1.79 12.15
C LYS A 369 -5.94 -1.40 11.02
N TYR A 370 -5.40 -1.10 9.85
CA TYR A 370 -6.19 -0.68 8.69
C TYR A 370 -7.12 -1.79 8.18
N GLY A 371 -6.63 -3.03 8.04
CA GLY A 371 -7.47 -4.15 7.60
C GLY A 371 -8.53 -4.55 8.62
N TYR A 372 -8.21 -4.49 9.92
CA TYR A 372 -9.20 -4.67 10.99
C TYR A 372 -10.30 -3.59 10.92
N LEU A 373 -9.92 -2.32 10.75
CA LEU A 373 -10.88 -1.22 10.69
C LEU A 373 -11.71 -1.23 9.41
N MET A 374 -11.12 -1.62 8.27
CA MET A 374 -11.86 -1.84 7.02
C MET A 374 -12.93 -2.93 7.20
N LEU A 375 -12.61 -4.01 7.93
CA LEU A 375 -13.56 -5.08 8.23
C LEU A 375 -14.73 -4.59 9.11
N VAL A 376 -14.45 -3.76 10.11
CA VAL A 376 -15.47 -3.29 11.07
C VAL A 376 -16.30 -2.12 10.53
N HIS A 377 -15.66 -1.15 9.89
CA HIS A 377 -16.27 0.13 9.51
C HIS A 377 -16.62 0.25 8.03
N ALA A 378 -16.02 -0.57 7.16
CA ALA A 378 -16.30 -0.58 5.72
C ALA A 378 -16.57 -2.00 5.18
N PRO A 379 -17.50 -2.76 5.80
CA PRO A 379 -17.73 -4.17 5.47
C PRO A 379 -18.14 -4.38 4.01
N GLN A 380 -18.83 -3.41 3.39
CA GLN A 380 -19.17 -3.46 1.97
C GLN A 380 -17.94 -3.40 1.04
N MET A 381 -16.96 -2.56 1.34
CA MET A 381 -15.73 -2.47 0.53
C MET A 381 -14.90 -3.72 0.72
N TYR A 382 -14.80 -4.18 1.97
CA TYR A 382 -14.16 -5.43 2.31
C TYR A 382 -14.77 -6.63 1.57
N ALA A 383 -16.11 -6.71 1.54
CA ALA A 383 -16.85 -7.75 0.83
C ALA A 383 -16.67 -7.64 -0.69
N PHE A 384 -16.67 -6.42 -1.23
CA PHE A 384 -16.39 -6.17 -2.65
C PHE A 384 -15.00 -6.66 -3.05
N ASP A 385 -13.95 -6.26 -2.32
CA ASP A 385 -12.57 -6.68 -2.59
C ASP A 385 -12.38 -8.19 -2.44
N THR A 386 -13.05 -8.79 -1.46
CA THR A 386 -13.10 -10.25 -1.29
C THR A 386 -13.77 -10.93 -2.50
N GLY A 387 -14.87 -10.37 -2.99
CA GLY A 387 -15.56 -10.82 -4.20
C GLY A 387 -14.67 -10.70 -5.44
N VAL A 388 -13.95 -9.60 -5.60
CA VAL A 388 -12.99 -9.38 -6.70
C VAL A 388 -11.82 -10.36 -6.62
N SER A 389 -11.28 -10.64 -5.42
CA SER A 389 -10.31 -11.73 -5.21
C SER A 389 -10.87 -13.07 -5.68
N PHE A 390 -12.09 -13.43 -5.27
CA PHE A 390 -12.73 -14.68 -5.65
C PHE A 390 -12.96 -14.79 -7.17
N LEU A 391 -13.46 -13.73 -7.81
CA LEU A 391 -13.69 -13.68 -9.26
C LEU A 391 -12.39 -13.82 -10.05
N GLY A 392 -11.28 -13.24 -9.57
CA GLY A 392 -9.95 -13.43 -10.17
C GLY A 392 -9.49 -14.89 -10.16
N LEU A 393 -9.69 -15.58 -9.03
CA LEU A 393 -9.41 -17.02 -8.89
C LEU A 393 -10.34 -17.86 -9.80
N PHE A 394 -11.64 -17.54 -9.81
CA PHE A 394 -12.62 -18.22 -10.66
C PHE A 394 -12.34 -18.05 -12.16
N SER A 395 -11.91 -16.86 -12.60
CA SER A 395 -11.53 -16.62 -13.99
C SER A 395 -10.40 -17.56 -14.44
N SER A 396 -9.38 -17.74 -13.58
CA SER A 396 -8.24 -18.62 -13.82
C SER A 396 -8.67 -20.09 -13.94
N TYR A 397 -9.43 -20.55 -12.94
CA TYR A 397 -9.96 -21.91 -12.89
C TYR A 397 -10.89 -22.24 -14.07
N SER A 398 -11.85 -21.36 -14.35
CA SER A 398 -12.85 -21.58 -15.39
C SER A 398 -12.23 -21.62 -16.78
N SER A 399 -11.16 -20.87 -17.03
CA SER A 399 -10.39 -20.94 -18.28
C SER A 399 -9.73 -22.30 -18.49
N VAL A 400 -9.09 -22.89 -17.47
CA VAL A 400 -8.51 -24.24 -17.58
C VAL A 400 -9.59 -25.29 -17.74
N ALA A 401 -10.65 -25.22 -16.93
CA ALA A 401 -11.76 -26.15 -17.01
C ALA A 401 -12.39 -26.16 -18.40
N TRP A 402 -12.59 -24.97 -18.98
CA TRP A 402 -13.08 -24.80 -20.34
C TRP A 402 -12.12 -25.40 -21.37
N ILE A 403 -10.81 -25.14 -21.28
CA ILE A 403 -9.79 -25.71 -22.19
C ILE A 403 -9.83 -27.24 -22.19
N VAL A 404 -9.92 -27.86 -21.02
CA VAL A 404 -9.99 -29.33 -20.90
C VAL A 404 -11.31 -29.87 -21.46
N MET A 405 -12.43 -29.19 -21.20
CA MET A 405 -13.73 -29.55 -21.76
C MET A 405 -13.69 -29.55 -23.29
N ILE A 406 -13.27 -28.45 -23.92
CA ILE A 406 -13.24 -28.35 -25.38
C ILE A 406 -12.21 -29.28 -26.03
N ARG A 407 -11.12 -29.61 -25.31
CA ARG A 407 -10.16 -30.65 -25.73
C ARG A 407 -10.85 -32.01 -25.83
N ASN A 408 -11.62 -32.37 -24.82
CA ASN A 408 -12.32 -33.66 -24.78
C ASN A 408 -13.51 -33.72 -25.77
N CYS A 409 -14.05 -32.56 -26.16
CA CYS A 409 -15.01 -32.45 -27.26
C CYS A 409 -14.36 -32.56 -28.66
N GLY A 410 -13.02 -32.67 -28.76
CA GLY A 410 -12.33 -32.75 -30.06
C GLY A 410 -12.25 -31.43 -30.82
N VAL A 411 -12.57 -30.30 -30.17
CA VAL A 411 -12.63 -28.99 -30.83
C VAL A 411 -11.24 -28.38 -30.93
N TRP A 412 -10.75 -28.14 -32.14
CA TRP A 412 -9.37 -27.68 -32.40
C TRP A 412 -8.94 -26.41 -31.63
N LEU A 413 -9.89 -25.56 -31.23
CA LEU A 413 -9.68 -24.33 -30.45
C LEU A 413 -8.97 -24.56 -29.10
N TRP A 414 -8.93 -25.79 -28.58
CA TRP A 414 -8.26 -26.07 -27.31
C TRP A 414 -6.76 -25.79 -27.34
N LYS A 415 -6.12 -25.96 -28.50
CA LYS A 415 -4.67 -25.74 -28.66
C LYS A 415 -4.28 -24.27 -28.51
N PRO A 416 -4.83 -23.31 -29.29
CA PRO A 416 -4.53 -21.91 -29.09
C PRO A 416 -4.94 -21.42 -27.71
N ALA A 417 -6.10 -21.85 -27.19
CA ALA A 417 -6.52 -21.48 -25.84
C ALA A 417 -5.55 -21.97 -24.75
N ALA A 418 -5.05 -23.21 -24.85
CA ALA A 418 -4.04 -23.74 -23.94
C ALA A 418 -2.72 -22.96 -24.03
N ALA A 419 -2.28 -22.56 -25.23
CA ALA A 419 -1.08 -21.76 -25.42
C ALA A 419 -1.22 -20.36 -24.80
N ILE A 420 -2.36 -19.69 -25.04
CA ILE A 420 -2.70 -18.39 -24.44
C ILE A 420 -2.68 -18.50 -22.92
N TYR A 421 -3.34 -19.51 -22.36
CA TYR A 421 -3.38 -19.74 -20.92
C TYR A 421 -1.99 -19.99 -20.34
N LEU A 422 -1.18 -20.85 -20.96
CA LEU A 422 0.15 -21.19 -20.45
C LEU A 422 1.10 -19.98 -20.47
N VAL A 423 1.07 -19.18 -21.54
CA VAL A 423 1.90 -17.97 -21.65
C VAL A 423 1.35 -16.85 -20.77
N GLY A 424 0.09 -16.48 -20.96
CA GLY A 424 -0.54 -15.34 -20.30
C GLY A 424 -0.75 -15.53 -18.80
N MET A 425 -1.22 -16.70 -18.38
CA MET A 425 -1.52 -16.96 -16.96
C MET A 425 -0.34 -17.56 -16.21
N ILE A 426 0.22 -18.66 -16.70
CA ILE A 426 1.24 -19.37 -15.93
C ILE A 426 2.58 -18.61 -15.98
N ALA A 427 3.08 -18.31 -17.18
CA ALA A 427 4.41 -17.73 -17.34
C ALA A 427 4.46 -16.24 -16.96
N LEU A 428 3.43 -15.45 -17.29
CA LEU A 428 3.42 -14.00 -17.03
C LEU A 428 2.78 -13.59 -15.70
N GLN A 429 1.93 -14.43 -15.09
CA GLN A 429 1.24 -14.08 -13.84
C GLN A 429 1.59 -15.00 -12.67
N ALA A 430 1.22 -16.27 -12.74
CA ALA A 430 1.35 -17.20 -11.61
C ALA A 430 2.80 -17.36 -11.13
N VAL A 431 3.72 -17.66 -12.05
CA VAL A 431 5.14 -17.90 -11.70
C VAL A 431 5.81 -16.61 -11.18
N PRO A 432 5.74 -15.46 -11.89
CA PRO A 432 6.34 -14.23 -11.38
C PRO A 432 5.67 -13.73 -10.09
N GLY A 433 4.35 -13.88 -9.97
CA GLY A 433 3.60 -13.47 -8.78
C GLY A 433 4.02 -14.23 -7.53
N VAL A 434 4.09 -15.57 -7.60
CA VAL A 434 4.55 -16.41 -6.49
C VAL A 434 6.03 -16.16 -6.18
N TYR A 435 6.88 -15.98 -7.20
CA TYR A 435 8.30 -15.67 -7.01
C TYR A 435 8.52 -14.31 -6.32
N LEU A 436 7.85 -13.25 -6.77
CA LEU A 436 7.94 -11.92 -6.19
C LEU A 436 7.42 -11.92 -4.74
N LEU A 437 6.36 -12.67 -4.46
CA LEU A 437 5.81 -12.83 -3.11
C LEU A 437 6.79 -13.58 -2.18
N ALA A 438 7.44 -14.62 -2.68
CA ALA A 438 8.45 -15.39 -1.94
C ALA A 438 9.75 -14.60 -1.69
N THR A 439 10.04 -13.60 -2.52
CA THR A 439 11.22 -12.74 -2.35
C THR A 439 10.90 -11.40 -1.67
N CYS A 440 9.62 -11.13 -1.36
CA CYS A 440 9.13 -9.83 -0.88
C CYS A 440 9.56 -8.65 -1.77
N GLN A 441 9.82 -8.89 -3.06
CA GLN A 441 10.20 -7.85 -4.01
C GLN A 441 8.97 -7.31 -4.72
N HIS A 442 8.89 -5.97 -4.84
CA HIS A 442 7.78 -5.29 -5.54
C HIS A 442 6.40 -5.81 -5.11
N LEU A 443 6.16 -5.85 -3.80
CA LEU A 443 4.99 -6.48 -3.19
C LEU A 443 3.63 -6.10 -3.82
N PRO A 444 3.37 -4.84 -4.25
CA PRO A 444 2.14 -4.51 -4.99
C PRO A 444 1.94 -5.34 -6.26
N MET A 445 3.02 -5.58 -7.01
CA MET A 445 3.01 -6.42 -8.20
C MET A 445 2.84 -7.88 -7.83
N ALA A 446 3.55 -8.35 -6.80
CA ALA A 446 3.44 -9.72 -6.30
C ALA A 446 2.00 -10.07 -5.95
N LEU A 447 1.33 -9.22 -5.15
CA LEU A 447 -0.05 -9.41 -4.71
C LEU A 447 -1.03 -9.38 -5.89
N ARG A 448 -0.81 -8.50 -6.89
CA ARG A 448 -1.65 -8.44 -8.10
C ARG A 448 -1.56 -9.70 -8.93
N LEU A 449 -0.34 -10.16 -9.23
CA LEU A 449 -0.11 -11.33 -10.07
C LEU A 449 -0.55 -12.64 -9.40
N SER A 450 -0.53 -12.68 -8.06
CA SER A 450 -1.01 -13.81 -7.26
C SER A 450 -2.52 -13.76 -6.93
N GLN A 451 -3.28 -12.82 -7.51
CA GLN A 451 -4.73 -12.63 -7.28
C GLN A 451 -5.10 -12.32 -5.81
N ASN A 452 -4.19 -11.73 -5.03
CA ASN A 452 -4.42 -11.31 -3.65
C ASN A 452 -5.06 -9.90 -3.60
N ASN A 453 -6.18 -9.69 -4.30
CA ASN A 453 -6.77 -8.37 -4.50
C ASN A 453 -7.21 -7.68 -3.19
N LEU A 454 -7.66 -8.44 -2.18
CA LEU A 454 -8.00 -7.89 -0.86
C LEU A 454 -6.79 -7.20 -0.20
N LEU A 455 -5.61 -7.83 -0.25
CA LEU A 455 -4.40 -7.25 0.33
C LEU A 455 -3.88 -6.05 -0.46
N ILE A 456 -4.19 -5.98 -1.75
CA ILE A 456 -3.84 -4.83 -2.59
C ILE A 456 -4.61 -3.57 -2.19
N ALA A 457 -5.86 -3.71 -1.72
CA ALA A 457 -6.64 -2.60 -1.19
C ALA A 457 -6.04 -2.01 0.10
N LEU A 458 -5.26 -2.82 0.83
CA LEU A 458 -4.62 -2.44 2.09
C LEU A 458 -3.21 -1.86 1.91
N LEU A 459 -2.69 -1.80 0.68
CA LEU A 459 -1.36 -1.24 0.40
C LEU A 459 -1.36 0.27 0.62
N LYS A 460 -0.94 0.69 1.81
CA LYS A 460 -0.49 2.06 2.08
C LYS A 460 0.98 2.23 1.66
N PRO A 461 1.40 3.47 1.34
CA PRO A 461 2.83 3.76 1.33
C PRO A 461 3.42 3.34 2.67
N ASN A 462 4.55 2.65 2.64
CA ASN A 462 5.39 2.60 3.83
C ASN A 462 5.85 4.04 4.08
N PRO A 463 5.44 4.68 5.19
CA PRO A 463 5.90 6.01 5.51
C PRO A 463 7.43 6.05 5.51
#